data_AF-A0A392MT97-F1
#
_entry.id   AF-A0A392MT97-F1
#
_cell.length_a   1.000
_cell.length_b   1.000
_cell.length_c   1.000
_cell.angle_alpha   90.00
_cell.angle_beta   90.00
_cell.angle_gamma   90.00
#
_symmetry.space_group_name_H-M   'P 1'
#
loop_
_entity.id
_entity.type
_entity.pdbx_description
1 polymer ?
#
loop_
_entity_poly.entity_id
_entity_poly.type
_entity_poly.pdbx_seq_one_letter_code
_entity_poly.pdbx_strand_id
1 'polypeptide(L)' 'FRMAAECARNALAEKVVDNKEDSEKFRLDLMNIARTTLSSKILSQDKEHFAKLAVDAVMRLKVNGDYPTNNESSFGGFSK' A
#
# COMPACT_ATOMS: atom_id res chain seq x y z
N PHE A 1 28.86 -10.41 10.86
CA PHE A 1 27.47 -10.28 10.36
C PHE A 1 26.84 -8.89 10.51
N ARG A 2 27.18 -8.06 11.51
CA ARG A 2 26.59 -6.71 11.66
C ARG A 2 26.82 -5.78 10.46
N MET A 3 28.06 -5.71 9.95
CA MET A 3 28.40 -4.91 8.77
C MET A 3 27.67 -5.37 7.50
N ALA A 4 27.49 -6.68 7.33
CA ALA A 4 26.75 -7.23 6.20
C ALA A 4 25.26 -6.85 6.24
N ALA A 5 24.65 -6.87 7.43
CA ALA A 5 23.27 -6.43 7.61
C ALA A 5 23.10 -4.93 7.32
N GLU A 6 24.07 -4.10 7.70
CA GLU A 6 24.07 -2.67 7.40
C GLU A 6 24.20 -2.39 5.90
N CYS A 7 25.16 -3.04 5.24
CA CYS A 7 25.31 -2.97 3.78
C CYS A 7 24.02 -3.37 3.05
N ALA A 8 23.38 -4.47 3.46
CA ALA A 8 22.12 -4.92 2.87
C ALA A 8 20.96 -3.92 3.08
N ARG A 9 20.87 -3.29 4.27
CA ARG A 9 19.87 -2.25 4.51
C ARG A 9 20.07 -1.03 3.62
N ASN A 10 21.31 -0.56 3.48
CA ASN A 10 21.63 0.59 2.64
C ASN A 10 21.31 0.29 1.17
N ALA A 11 21.73 -0.88 0.68
CA ALA A 11 21.42 -1.32 -0.68
C ALA A 11 19.91 -1.43 -0.92
N LEU A 12 19.12 -1.88 0.07
CA LEU A 12 17.67 -1.93 -0.06
C LEU A 12 17.08 -0.52 -0.12
N ALA A 13 17.52 0.40 0.74
CA ALA A 13 17.04 1.78 0.76
C ALA A 13 17.28 2.51 -0.58
N GLU A 14 18.41 2.24 -1.24
CA GLU A 14 18.72 2.78 -2.58
C GLU A 14 17.84 2.20 -3.70
N LYS A 15 17.23 1.03 -3.47
CA LYS A 15 16.40 0.32 -4.47
C LYS A 15 14.90 0.49 -4.25
N VAL A 16 14.47 1.08 -3.13
CA VAL A 16 13.05 1.33 -2.85
C VAL A 16 12.50 2.34 -3.86
N VAL A 17 11.30 2.04 -4.37
CA VAL A 17 10.52 2.94 -5.22
C VAL A 17 9.26 3.33 -4.45
N ASP A 18 8.99 4.64 -4.35
CA ASP A 18 7.83 5.20 -3.65
C ASP A 18 6.88 5.86 -4.65
N ASN A 19 5.67 5.30 -4.80
CA ASN A 19 4.63 5.82 -5.68
C ASN A 19 3.47 6.48 -4.91
N LYS A 20 3.64 6.87 -3.63
CA LYS A 20 2.56 7.37 -2.75
C LYS A 20 1.78 8.59 -3.27
N GLU A 21 2.40 9.39 -4.13
CA GLU A 21 1.85 10.64 -4.69
C GLU A 21 0.95 10.37 -5.91
N ASP A 22 1.15 9.25 -6.60
CA ASP A 22 0.34 8.83 -7.74
C ASP A 22 -0.67 7.79 -7.27
N SER A 23 -1.94 8.19 -7.14
CA SER A 23 -3.00 7.34 -6.60
C SER A 23 -3.17 6.03 -7.38
N GLU A 24 -3.00 6.03 -8.71
CA GLU A 24 -3.16 4.83 -9.51
C GLU A 24 -1.97 3.87 -9.36
N LYS A 25 -0.74 4.41 -9.39
CA LYS A 25 0.46 3.58 -9.12
C LYS A 25 0.50 3.06 -7.70
N PHE A 26 0.11 3.88 -6.72
CA PHE A 26 0.00 3.46 -5.33
C PHE A 26 -0.99 2.31 -5.16
N ARG A 27 -2.18 2.42 -5.75
CA ARG A 27 -3.18 1.35 -5.74
C ARG A 27 -2.65 0.08 -6.42
N LEU A 28 -1.94 0.21 -7.54
CA LEU A 28 -1.32 -0.92 -8.24
C LEU A 28 -0.25 -1.61 -7.37
N ASP A 29 0.60 -0.83 -6.70
CA ASP A 29 1.62 -1.36 -5.78
C ASP A 29 0.97 -2.12 -4.62
N LEU A 30 -0.05 -1.54 -3.97
CA LEU A 30 -0.80 -2.23 -2.92
C LEU A 30 -1.42 -3.55 -3.41
N MET A 31 -1.94 -3.56 -4.64
CA MET A 31 -2.50 -4.77 -5.24
C MET A 31 -1.44 -5.84 -5.48
N ASN A 32 -0.27 -5.46 -5.98
CA ASN A 32 0.85 -6.38 -6.22
C ASN A 32 1.38 -6.97 -4.90
N ILE A 33 1.49 -6.14 -3.85
CA ILE A 33 1.90 -6.56 -2.51
C ILE A 33 0.88 -7.54 -1.91
N ALA A 34 -0.42 -7.22 -1.99
CA ALA A 34 -1.49 -8.07 -1.47
C ALA A 34 -1.53 -9.43 -2.18
N ARG A 35 -1.46 -9.45 -3.52
CA ARG A 35 -1.40 -10.69 -4.31
C ARG A 35 -0.19 -11.55 -3.96
N THR A 36 0.99 -10.95 -3.83
CA THR A 36 2.23 -11.67 -3.48
C THR A 36 2.10 -12.32 -2.10
N THR A 37 1.57 -11.58 -1.14
CA THR A 37 1.36 -12.07 0.24
C THR A 37 0.38 -13.24 0.28
N LEU A 38 -0.76 -13.11 -0.40
CA LEU A 38 -1.82 -14.13 -0.42
C LEU A 38 -1.43 -15.37 -1.23
N SER A 39 -0.50 -15.26 -2.18
CA SER A 39 -0.10 -16.38 -3.04
C SER A 39 0.50 -17.56 -2.26
N SER A 40 1.02 -17.35 -1.05
CA SER A 40 1.57 -18.40 -0.19
C SER A 40 0.62 -18.89 0.92
N LYS A 41 -0.66 -18.48 0.88
CA LYS A 41 -1.67 -18.79 1.91
C LYS A 41 -2.79 -19.64 1.33
N ILE A 42 -3.68 -20.12 2.22
CA ILE A 42 -4.86 -20.90 1.85
C ILE A 42 -5.79 -20.16 0.87
N LEU A 43 -5.77 -18.82 0.90
CA LEU A 43 -6.57 -17.95 0.04
C LEU A 43 -5.97 -17.73 -1.35
N SER A 44 -4.98 -18.52 -1.77
CA SER A 44 -4.27 -18.32 -3.04
C SER A 44 -5.17 -18.51 -4.28
N GLN A 45 -6.22 -19.34 -4.17
CA GLN A 45 -7.21 -19.57 -5.24
C GLN A 45 -8.04 -18.31 -5.53
N ASP A 46 -8.49 -17.62 -4.47
CA ASP A 46 -9.30 -16.39 -4.57
C ASP A 46 -8.49 -15.13 -4.29
N LYS A 47 -7.17 -15.18 -4.52
CA LYS A 47 -6.25 -14.11 -4.13
C LYS A 47 -6.61 -12.75 -4.73
N GLU A 48 -7.22 -12.74 -5.92
CA GLU A 48 -7.64 -11.50 -6.58
C GLU A 48 -8.77 -10.81 -5.81
N HIS A 49 -9.76 -11.58 -5.36
CA HIS A 49 -10.89 -11.06 -4.61
C HIS A 49 -10.45 -10.51 -3.25
N PHE A 50 -9.67 -11.29 -2.50
CA PHE A 50 -9.18 -10.88 -1.18
C PHE A 50 -8.15 -9.74 -1.26
N ALA A 51 -7.29 -9.72 -2.29
CA ALA A 51 -6.39 -8.60 -2.51
C ALA A 51 -7.16 -7.31 -2.78
N LYS A 52 -8.19 -7.35 -3.64
CA LYS A 52 -9.03 -6.17 -3.91
C LYS A 52 -9.72 -5.68 -2.64
N LEU A 53 -10.31 -6.59 -1.85
CA LEU A 53 -10.97 -6.24 -0.59
C LEU A 53 -10.01 -5.56 0.39
N ALA A 54 -8.79 -6.09 0.55
CA ALA A 54 -7.77 -5.53 1.43
C ALA A 54 -7.30 -4.14 0.95
N VAL A 55 -7.05 -3.99 -0.36
CA VAL A 55 -6.63 -2.72 -0.96
C VAL A 55 -7.73 -1.67 -0.81
N ASP A 56 -8.99 -2.02 -1.09
CA ASP A 56 -10.13 -1.11 -0.96
C ASP A 56 -10.29 -0.63 0.50
N ALA A 57 -10.08 -1.51 1.49
CA ALA A 57 -10.10 -1.13 2.90
C ALA A 57 -8.96 -0.16 3.25
N VAL A 58 -7.73 -0.43 2.81
CA VAL A 58 -6.56 0.44 3.06
C VAL A 58 -6.73 1.82 2.39
N MET A 59 -7.23 1.86 1.16
CA MET A 59 -7.49 3.11 0.45
C MET A 59 -8.55 3.96 1.15
N ARG A 60 -9.58 3.34 1.77
CA ARG A 60 -10.56 4.04 2.60
C ARG A 60 -9.98 4.58 3.90
N LEU A 61 -9.04 3.87 4.53
CA LEU A 61 -8.35 4.35 5.73
C LEU A 61 -7.54 5.62 5.45
N LYS A 62 -6.86 5.68 4.30
CA LYS A 62 -6.14 6.89 3.85
C LYS A 62 -7.06 8.12 3.73
N VAL A 63 -8.36 7.93 3.53
CA VAL A 63 -9.36 9.01 3.44
C VAL A 63 -9.97 9.37 4.81
N ASN A 64 -10.04 8.43 5.76
CA ASN A 64 -10.90 8.55 6.94
C ASN A 64 -10.19 8.68 8.31
N GLY A 65 -8.87 8.50 8.45
CA GLY A 65 -8.25 8.76 9.76
C GLY A 65 -6.77 8.40 9.92
N ASP A 66 -6.07 9.30 10.61
CA ASP A 66 -4.81 9.12 11.37
C ASP A 66 -3.46 9.13 10.63
N TYR A 67 -3.36 9.76 9.45
CA TYR A 67 -2.08 10.28 8.95
C TYR A 67 -2.22 11.78 8.66
N PRO A 68 -1.33 12.67 9.16
CA PRO A 68 -1.35 14.08 8.77
C PRO A 68 -0.93 14.20 7.30
N THR A 69 -1.89 14.11 6.38
CA THR A 69 -1.69 14.49 4.99
C THR A 69 -1.87 16.00 4.91
N ASN A 70 -0.74 16.72 4.90
CA ASN A 70 -0.69 18.13 4.52
C ASN A 70 -1.01 18.23 3.02
N ASN A 71 -2.29 18.16 2.66
CA ASN A 71 -2.76 18.77 1.42
C ASN A 71 -4.28 18.95 1.46
N GLU A 72 -4.67 20.21 1.47
CA GLU A 72 -6.04 20.65 1.23
C GLU A 72 -6.46 20.26 -0.20
N SER A 73 -7.55 19.51 -0.32
CA SER A 73 -8.53 19.70 -1.40
C SER A 73 -9.77 18.85 -1.12
N SER A 74 -10.73 19.50 -0.46
CA SER A 74 -12.15 19.48 -0.77
C SER A 74 -12.75 18.17 -1.30
N PHE A 75 -13.39 17.40 -0.41
CA PHE A 75 -14.54 16.60 -0.81
C PHE A 75 -15.79 17.10 -0.09
N GLY A 76 -16.67 17.68 -0.90
CA GLY A 76 -17.92 18.29 -0.47
C GLY A 76 -18.94 17.27 0.01
N GLY A 77 -19.65 17.70 1.05
CA GLY A 77 -21.10 17.58 1.17
C GLY A 77 -21.72 16.20 1.02
N PHE A 78 -21.84 15.49 2.15
CA PHE A 78 -23.05 14.69 2.37
C PHE A 78 -24.17 15.63 2.86
N SER A 79 -25.09 15.99 1.96
CA SER A 79 -26.41 16.46 2.37
C SER A 79 -27.27 15.27 2.77
N LYS A 80 -28.09 15.50 3.80
CA LYS A 80 -29.14 14.62 4.32
C LYS A 80 -30.06 14.07 3.24
#